data_AF-F8GGR5-F1
#
_entry.id   AF-F8GGR5-F1
#
_cell.length_a   1.000
_cell.length_b   1.000
_cell.length_c   1.000
_cell.angle_alpha   90.00
_cell.angle_beta   90.00
_cell.angle_gamma   90.00
#
_symmetry.space_group_name_H-M   'P 1'
#
loop_
_entity.id
_entity.type
_entity.pdbx_description
1 polymer ?
#
loop_
_entity_poly.entity_id
_entity_poly.type
_entity_poly.pdbx_seq_one_letter_code
_entity_poly.pdbx_strand_id
1 'polypeptide(L)'
;MEDLINSIDCQQIEIITGENQKTIKQWKKGTKKIPESAIRLLKFFFNGDASAFLGKDWAGHYFRNSLLYIPEWRRGLTPDEIRALFWRGQQVSSLENEIGLLKRELERRNKEVDLLEIKADFYRRQLVLESQFGWILQKSFS
;
A
#
# COMPACT_ATOMS: atom_id res chain seq x y z
N MET A 1 -28.00 11.65 -22.01
CA MET A 1 -26.99 10.72 -22.58
C MET A 1 -26.82 10.94 -24.07
N GLU A 2 -27.90 11.17 -24.82
CA GLU A 2 -27.83 11.64 -26.22
C GLU A 2 -27.27 13.07 -26.34
N ASP A 3 -27.47 13.93 -25.33
CA ASP A 3 -26.97 15.32 -25.36
C ASP A 3 -25.45 15.44 -25.30
N LEU A 4 -24.77 14.54 -24.57
CA LEU A 4 -23.30 14.48 -24.54
C LEU A 4 -22.77 14.09 -25.92
N ILE A 5 -23.31 13.02 -26.53
CA ILE A 5 -22.83 12.54 -27.83
C ILE A 5 -23.15 13.53 -28.96
N ASN A 6 -24.26 14.28 -28.86
CA ASN A 6 -24.65 15.27 -29.87
C ASN A 6 -23.87 16.58 -29.77
N SER A 7 -23.39 16.96 -28.58
CA SER A 7 -22.60 18.19 -28.38
C SER A 7 -21.12 18.06 -28.72
N ILE A 8 -20.59 16.83 -28.79
CA ILE A 8 -19.15 16.57 -29.00
C ILE A 8 -18.84 16.40 -30.49
N ASP A 9 -17.71 16.91 -30.96
CA ASP A 9 -17.28 16.71 -32.35
C ASP A 9 -16.93 15.22 -32.64
N CYS A 10 -17.24 14.76 -33.85
CA CYS A 10 -17.00 13.38 -34.28
C CYS A 10 -15.51 13.01 -34.22
N GLN A 11 -14.60 13.97 -34.40
CA GLN A 11 -13.15 13.75 -34.33
C GLN A 11 -12.69 13.50 -32.90
N GLN A 12 -13.27 14.19 -31.91
CA GLN A 12 -12.94 13.97 -30.51
C GLN A 12 -13.41 12.59 -30.03
N ILE A 13 -14.58 12.14 -30.50
CA ILE A 13 -15.07 10.79 -30.22
C ILE A 13 -14.15 9.73 -30.84
N GLU A 14 -13.66 9.94 -32.06
CA GLU A 14 -12.70 9.04 -32.72
C GLU A 14 -11.39 8.90 -31.95
N ILE A 15 -10.84 10.02 -31.43
CA ILE A 15 -9.63 10.00 -30.60
C ILE A 15 -9.86 9.24 -29.29
N ILE A 16 -11.04 9.38 -28.68
CA ILE A 16 -11.36 8.78 -27.37
C ILE A 16 -11.71 7.30 -27.49
N THR A 17 -12.48 6.90 -28.50
CA THR A 17 -12.97 5.51 -28.63
C THR A 17 -12.18 4.68 -29.64
N GLY A 18 -11.34 5.29 -30.47
CA GLY A 18 -10.59 4.61 -31.54
C GLY A 18 -11.45 4.08 -32.68
N GLU A 19 -12.71 4.55 -32.77
CA GLU A 19 -13.73 4.00 -33.66
C GLU A 19 -13.87 4.84 -34.92
N ASN A 20 -14.23 4.20 -36.03
CA ASN A 20 -14.30 4.85 -37.34
C ASN A 20 -15.36 5.97 -37.36
N GLN A 21 -15.06 7.11 -38.00
CA GLN A 21 -16.02 8.21 -38.16
C GLN A 21 -17.39 7.78 -38.73
N LYS A 22 -17.44 6.72 -39.55
CA LYS A 22 -18.70 6.17 -40.07
C LYS A 22 -19.56 5.54 -38.96
N THR A 23 -18.97 4.77 -38.05
CA THR A 23 -19.69 4.18 -36.91
C THR A 23 -20.09 5.24 -35.89
N ILE A 24 -19.26 6.25 -35.67
CA ILE A 24 -19.57 7.40 -34.80
C ILE A 24 -20.77 8.21 -35.36
N LYS A 25 -20.82 8.44 -36.67
CA LYS A 25 -21.98 9.10 -37.31
C LYS A 25 -23.26 8.27 -37.20
N GLN A 26 -23.17 6.94 -37.23
CA GLN A 26 -24.31 6.04 -37.01
C GLN A 26 -24.76 6.03 -35.54
N TRP A 27 -23.83 6.18 -34.60
CA TRP A 27 -24.14 6.34 -33.18
C TRP A 27 -24.88 7.64 -32.90
N LYS A 28 -24.43 8.77 -33.47
CA LYS A 28 -25.13 10.06 -33.38
C LYS A 28 -26.53 10.04 -33.99
N LYS A 29 -26.71 9.30 -35.08
CA LYS A 29 -28.01 9.14 -35.76
C LYS A 29 -28.93 8.13 -35.07
N GLY A 30 -28.49 7.45 -34.01
CA GLY A 30 -29.28 6.43 -33.31
C GLY A 30 -29.50 5.13 -34.10
N THR A 31 -28.81 4.94 -35.23
CA THR A 31 -29.00 3.78 -36.12
C THR A 31 -28.30 2.52 -35.62
N LYS A 32 -27.29 2.68 -34.75
CA LYS A 32 -26.54 1.58 -34.13
C LYS A 32 -26.38 1.85 -32.65
N LYS A 33 -26.70 0.86 -31.80
CA LYS A 33 -26.49 0.96 -30.35
C LYS A 33 -25.00 1.18 -30.05
N ILE A 34 -24.73 2.15 -29.19
CA ILE A 34 -23.38 2.46 -28.74
C ILE A 34 -22.94 1.35 -27.75
N PRO A 35 -21.75 0.76 -27.93
CA PRO A 35 -21.19 -0.19 -26.97
C PRO A 35 -21.06 0.42 -25.58
N GLU A 36 -21.35 -0.36 -24.54
CA GLU A 36 -21.30 0.12 -23.16
C GLU A 36 -19.89 0.59 -22.76
N SER A 37 -18.85 -0.07 -23.29
CA SER A 37 -17.44 0.32 -23.13
C SER A 37 -17.16 1.73 -23.67
N ALA A 38 -17.66 2.06 -24.86
CA ALA A 38 -17.52 3.39 -25.45
C ALA A 38 -18.26 4.45 -24.62
N ILE A 39 -19.44 4.12 -24.08
CA ILE A 39 -20.17 5.02 -23.17
C ILE A 39 -19.38 5.28 -21.89
N ARG A 40 -18.75 4.24 -21.31
CA ARG A 40 -17.92 4.38 -20.09
C ARG A 40 -16.68 5.23 -20.34
N LEU A 41 -16.01 5.06 -21.47
CA LEU A 41 -14.86 5.88 -21.87
C LEU A 41 -15.25 7.35 -22.06
N LEU A 42 -16.36 7.61 -22.74
CA LEU A 42 -16.89 8.98 -22.89
C LEU A 42 -17.25 9.58 -21.53
N LYS A 43 -17.92 8.82 -20.64
CA LYS A 43 -18.21 9.29 -19.28
C LYS A 43 -16.94 9.61 -18.49
N PHE A 44 -15.93 8.76 -18.57
CA PHE A 44 -14.63 8.98 -17.93
C PHE A 44 -13.95 10.24 -18.45
N PHE A 45 -13.90 10.43 -19.78
CA PHE A 45 -13.22 11.58 -20.38
C PHE A 45 -13.92 12.91 -20.08
N PHE A 46 -15.26 12.93 -20.07
CA PHE A 46 -16.02 14.18 -19.91
C PHE A 46 -16.40 14.50 -18.46
N ASN A 47 -16.84 13.51 -17.68
CA ASN A 47 -17.20 13.74 -16.28
C ASN A 47 -15.97 13.64 -15.36
N GLY A 48 -14.85 13.09 -15.85
CA GLY A 48 -13.68 12.79 -15.05
C GLY A 48 -13.91 11.64 -14.05
N ASP A 49 -15.12 11.12 -13.93
CA ASP A 49 -15.49 10.17 -12.88
C ASP A 49 -14.80 8.83 -13.08
N ALA A 50 -13.88 8.52 -12.18
CA ALA A 50 -13.09 7.31 -12.19
C ALA A 50 -13.93 6.05 -11.95
N SER A 51 -15.07 6.19 -11.26
CA SER A 51 -15.93 5.07 -10.88
C SER A 51 -16.57 4.36 -12.08
N ALA A 52 -16.79 5.09 -13.18
CA ALA A 52 -17.36 4.55 -14.41
C ALA A 52 -16.47 3.48 -15.07
N PHE A 53 -15.16 3.54 -14.82
CA PHE A 53 -14.17 2.64 -15.41
C PHE A 53 -13.52 1.70 -14.38
N LEU A 54 -13.14 2.22 -13.21
CA LEU A 54 -12.35 1.49 -12.21
C LEU A 54 -13.21 0.80 -11.14
N GLY A 55 -14.52 1.04 -11.11
CA GLY A 55 -15.46 0.39 -10.20
C GLY A 55 -15.84 1.23 -8.98
N LYS A 56 -16.60 0.62 -8.06
CA LYS A 56 -17.24 1.32 -6.93
C LYS A 56 -16.25 1.93 -5.93
N ASP A 57 -15.05 1.34 -5.80
CA ASP A 57 -14.02 1.84 -4.89
C ASP A 57 -13.47 3.21 -5.30
N TRP A 58 -13.67 3.59 -6.56
CA TRP A 58 -13.29 4.88 -7.12
C TRP A 58 -14.45 5.89 -7.12
N ALA A 59 -15.56 5.60 -6.45
CA ALA A 59 -16.66 6.54 -6.29
C ALA A 59 -16.17 7.84 -5.63
N GLY A 60 -16.54 8.98 -6.21
CA GLY A 60 -16.12 10.30 -5.74
C GLY A 60 -14.72 10.75 -6.17
N HIS A 61 -13.95 9.88 -6.84
CA HIS A 61 -12.66 10.25 -7.43
C HIS A 61 -12.86 10.76 -8.84
N TYR A 62 -12.23 11.88 -9.18
CA TYR A 62 -12.34 12.45 -10.52
C TYR A 62 -10.99 12.88 -11.09
N PHE A 63 -10.82 12.65 -12.38
CA PHE A 63 -9.68 13.10 -13.16
C PHE A 63 -10.00 14.42 -13.84
N ARG A 64 -9.18 15.44 -13.60
CA ARG A 64 -9.30 16.73 -14.28
C ARG A 64 -7.91 17.27 -14.62
N ASN A 65 -7.70 17.71 -15.86
CA ASN A 65 -6.44 18.27 -16.33
C ASN A 65 -5.23 17.35 -16.06
N SER A 66 -5.38 16.04 -16.26
CA SER A 66 -4.35 15.02 -15.95
C SER A 66 -3.98 14.88 -14.46
N LEU A 67 -4.77 15.44 -13.55
CA LEU A 67 -4.62 15.27 -12.11
C LEU A 67 -5.73 14.38 -11.56
N LEU A 68 -5.39 13.52 -10.59
CA LEU A 68 -6.35 12.71 -9.85
C LEU A 68 -6.79 13.46 -8.59
N TYR A 69 -8.09 13.74 -8.46
CA TYR A 69 -8.65 14.30 -7.25
C TYR A 69 -9.26 13.20 -6.39
N ILE A 70 -8.76 13.12 -5.16
CA ILE A 70 -9.28 12.22 -4.13
C ILE A 70 -10.29 13.03 -3.30
N PRO A 71 -11.48 12.48 -2.97
CA PRO A 71 -12.38 13.11 -2.02
C PRO A 71 -11.63 13.39 -0.72
N GLU A 72 -11.86 14.56 -0.11
CA GLU A 72 -11.14 15.10 1.06
C GLU A 72 -9.80 15.80 0.77
N TRP A 73 -9.19 15.60 -0.41
CA TRP A 73 -7.94 16.25 -0.75
C TRP A 73 -8.18 17.57 -1.48
N ARG A 74 -7.57 18.66 -0.99
CA ARG A 74 -7.72 20.01 -1.57
C ARG A 74 -7.04 20.16 -2.94
N ARG A 75 -6.06 19.30 -3.24
CA ARG A 75 -5.27 19.34 -4.47
C ARG A 75 -5.38 18.03 -5.23
N GLY A 76 -5.32 18.11 -6.55
CA GLY A 76 -5.16 16.95 -7.41
C GLY A 76 -3.73 16.42 -7.34
N LEU A 77 -3.59 15.11 -7.53
CA LEU A 77 -2.31 14.41 -7.56
C LEU A 77 -1.78 14.31 -8.98
N THR A 78 -0.50 14.62 -9.13
CA THR A 78 0.25 14.34 -10.36
C THR A 78 0.61 12.85 -10.46
N PRO A 79 0.85 12.32 -11.67
CA PRO A 79 1.31 10.94 -11.84
C PRO A 79 2.57 10.59 -11.04
N ASP A 80 3.50 11.55 -10.93
CA ASP A 80 4.74 11.37 -10.17
C ASP A 80 4.48 11.30 -8.66
N GLU A 81 3.55 12.10 -8.15
CA GLU A 81 3.13 12.04 -6.74
C GLU A 81 2.42 10.72 -6.44
N ILE A 82 1.57 10.22 -7.34
CA ILE A 82 0.93 8.89 -7.18
C ILE A 82 2.00 7.81 -7.10
N ARG A 83 3.00 7.85 -7.98
CA ARG A 83 4.13 6.91 -7.96
C ARG A 83 4.92 7.03 -6.67
N ALA A 84 5.20 8.24 -6.20
CA ALA A 84 5.91 8.48 -4.95
C ALA A 84 5.12 7.94 -3.74
N LEU A 85 3.80 8.13 -3.71
CA LEU A 85 2.92 7.59 -2.66
C LEU A 85 2.94 6.07 -2.63
N PHE A 86 2.91 5.43 -3.79
CA PHE A 86 3.01 3.97 -3.90
C PHE A 86 4.32 3.45 -3.28
N TRP A 87 5.46 4.00 -3.70
CA TRP A 87 6.77 3.58 -3.18
C TRP A 87 6.92 3.88 -1.70
N ARG A 88 6.40 5.02 -1.24
CA ARG A 88 6.41 5.37 0.18
C ARG A 88 5.58 4.39 1.00
N GLY A 89 4.41 3.99 0.51
CA GLY A 89 3.57 2.97 1.17
C GLY A 89 4.30 1.63 1.29
N GLN A 90 4.96 1.19 0.22
CA GLN A 90 5.77 -0.03 0.25
C GLN A 90 6.95 0.06 1.23
N GLN A 91 7.64 1.20 1.26
CA GLN A 91 8.73 1.44 2.19
C GLN A 91 8.26 1.39 3.64
N VAL A 92 7.13 2.04 3.96
CA VAL A 92 6.55 2.02 5.31
C VAL A 92 6.21 0.59 5.73
N SER A 93 5.54 -0.18 4.87
CA SER A 93 5.21 -1.57 5.17
C SER A 93 6.45 -2.45 5.39
N SER A 94 7.51 -2.25 4.58
CA SER A 94 8.78 -2.94 4.76
C SER A 94 9.43 -2.61 6.11
N LEU A 95 9.47 -1.31 6.48
CA LEU A 95 10.05 -0.85 7.73
C LEU A 95 9.26 -1.36 8.95
N GLU A 96 7.93 -1.36 8.88
CA GLU A 96 7.08 -1.91 9.94
C GLU A 96 7.35 -3.40 10.20
N ASN A 97 7.52 -4.18 9.13
CA ASN A 97 7.88 -5.59 9.23
C ASN A 97 9.26 -5.78 9.85
N GLU A 98 10.25 -5.00 9.44
CA GLU A 98 11.62 -5.06 9.97
C GLU A 98 11.65 -4.70 11.46
N ILE A 99 10.95 -3.63 11.86
CA ILE A 99 10.77 -3.25 13.27
C ILE A 99 10.13 -4.40 14.05
N GLY A 100 9.12 -5.06 13.49
CA GLY A 100 8.47 -6.22 14.11
C GLY A 100 9.45 -7.38 14.35
N LEU A 101 10.31 -7.68 13.38
CA LEU A 101 11.33 -8.73 13.50
C LEU A 101 12.39 -8.36 14.55
N LEU A 102 12.91 -7.14 14.50
CA LEU A 102 13.92 -6.64 15.44
C LEU A 102 13.43 -6.67 16.89
N LYS A 103 12.17 -6.29 17.13
CA LYS A 103 11.57 -6.37 18.47
C LYS A 103 11.52 -7.80 19.01
N ARG A 104 11.13 -8.77 18.18
CA ARG A 104 11.12 -10.19 18.59
C ARG A 104 12.52 -10.72 18.89
N GLU A 105 13.49 -10.33 18.07
CA GLU A 105 14.89 -10.73 18.28
C GLU A 105 15.45 -10.13 19.58
N LEU A 106 15.15 -8.86 19.86
CA LEU A 106 15.50 -8.23 21.15
C LEU A 106 14.88 -8.96 22.34
N GLU A 107 13.59 -9.30 22.27
CA GLU A 107 12.94 -10.07 23.33
C GLU A 107 13.57 -11.45 23.53
N ARG A 108 13.94 -12.14 22.45
CA ARG A 108 14.64 -13.42 22.51
C ARG A 108 16.00 -13.29 23.20
N ARG A 109 16.79 -12.29 22.82
CA ARG A 109 18.11 -12.03 23.40
C ARG A 109 18.04 -11.65 24.88
N ASN A 110 17.06 -10.83 25.27
CA ASN A 110 16.87 -10.48 26.68
C ASN A 110 16.58 -11.73 27.53
N LYS A 111 15.72 -12.64 27.05
CA LYS A 111 15.44 -13.91 27.75
C LYS A 111 16.70 -14.79 27.86
N GLU A 112 17.53 -14.83 26.83
CA GLU A 112 18.80 -15.56 26.87
C GLU A 112 19.76 -14.97 27.91
N VAL A 113 19.85 -13.64 27.99
CA VAL A 113 20.66 -12.94 29.00
C VAL A 113 20.15 -13.24 30.40
N ASP A 114 18.86 -13.13 30.66
CA ASP A 114 18.26 -13.43 31.98
C ASP A 114 18.60 -14.86 32.43
N LEU A 115 18.51 -15.83 31.51
CA LEU A 115 18.87 -17.23 31.81
C LEU A 115 20.36 -17.41 32.10
N LEU A 116 21.23 -16.68 31.40
CA LEU A 116 22.67 -16.70 31.64
C LEU A 116 23.02 -16.06 32.98
N GLU A 117 22.36 -14.98 33.37
CA GLU A 117 22.55 -14.32 34.67
C GLU A 117 22.18 -15.27 35.82
N ILE A 118 21.03 -15.95 35.73
CA ILE A 118 20.61 -16.96 36.72
C ILE A 118 21.67 -18.07 36.85
N LYS A 119 22.19 -18.57 35.72
CA LYS A 119 23.24 -19.60 35.73
C LYS A 119 24.55 -19.07 36.34
N ALA A 120 24.96 -17.86 35.98
CA ALA A 120 26.19 -17.26 36.50
C ALA A 120 26.12 -17.09 38.02
N ASP A 121 24.99 -16.63 38.54
CA ASP A 121 24.79 -16.46 39.98
C ASP A 121 24.75 -17.79 40.73
N PHE A 122 24.15 -18.83 40.14
CA PHE A 122 24.21 -20.19 40.69
C PHE A 122 25.67 -20.66 40.84
N TYR A 123 26.47 -20.58 39.77
CA TYR A 123 27.87 -21.01 39.80
C TYR A 123 28.74 -20.18 40.76
N ARG A 124 28.49 -18.86 40.87
CA ARG A 124 29.17 -18.02 41.87
C ARG A 124 28.92 -18.52 43.29
N ARG A 125 27.66 -18.84 43.62
CA ARG A 125 27.31 -19.38 44.94
C ARG A 125 27.93 -20.75 45.19
N GLN A 126 27.89 -21.63 44.19
CA GLN A 126 28.51 -22.95 44.29
C GLN A 126 30.02 -22.85 44.53
N LEU A 127 30.73 -21.99 43.79
CA LEU A 127 32.17 -21.82 43.92
C LEU A 127 32.57 -21.29 45.31
N VAL A 128 31.78 -20.37 45.89
CA VAL A 128 31.98 -19.90 47.26
C VAL A 128 31.84 -21.05 48.26
N LEU A 129 30.81 -21.89 48.12
CA LEU A 129 30.60 -23.05 48.98
C LEU A 129 31.73 -24.07 48.85
N GLU A 130 32.13 -24.42 47.63
CA GLU A 130 33.24 -25.33 47.36
C GLU A 130 34.55 -24.83 47.97
N SER A 131 34.82 -23.51 47.87
CA SER A 131 36.00 -22.89 48.48
C SER A 131 35.97 -22.99 50.01
N GLN A 132 34.82 -22.75 50.63
CA GLN A 132 34.63 -22.87 52.08
C GLN A 132 34.80 -24.33 52.55
N PHE A 133 34.20 -25.29 51.85
CA PHE A 133 34.36 -26.71 52.15
C PHE A 133 35.82 -27.17 51.99
N GLY A 134 36.50 -26.74 50.93
CA GLY A 134 37.92 -27.02 50.72
C GLY A 134 38.79 -26.51 51.88
N TRP A 135 38.52 -25.29 52.35
CA TRP A 135 39.22 -24.72 53.50
C TRP A 135 38.96 -25.48 54.81
N ILE A 136 37.72 -25.90 55.05
CA ILE A 136 37.36 -26.73 56.21
C ILE A 136 38.09 -28.07 56.15
N LEU A 137 38.05 -28.77 55.00
CA LEU A 137 38.75 -30.04 54.82
C LEU A 137 40.26 -29.90 55.05
N GLN A 138 40.87 -28.83 54.51
CA GLN A 138 42.29 -28.56 54.74
C GLN A 138 42.61 -28.39 56.22
N LYS A 139 41.75 -27.72 57.00
CA LYS A 139 41.93 -27.54 58.44
C LYS A 139 41.63 -28.78 59.26
N SER A 140 40.77 -29.68 58.80
CA SER A 140 40.41 -30.89 59.53
C SER A 140 41.41 -32.04 59.36
N PHE A 141 42.21 -32.04 58.29
CA PHE A 141 43.17 -33.10 57.97
C PHE A 141 44.64 -32.62 58.01
N SER A 142 44.91 -31.46 58.62
CA SER A 142 46.25 -30.92 58.88
C SER A 142 46.47 -30.70 60.37
#